data_AF-A0A2E4Y616-F1
#
_entry.id   AF-A0A2E4Y616-F1
#
_cell.length_a   1.000
_cell.length_b   1.000
_cell.length_c   1.000
_cell.angle_alpha   90.00
_cell.angle_beta   90.00
_cell.angle_gamma   90.00
#
_symmetry.space_group_name_H-M   'P 1'
#
loop_
_entity.id
_entity.type
_entity.pdbx_description
1 polymer ?
#
loop_
_entity_poly.entity_id
_entity_poly.type
_entity_poly.pdbx_seq_one_letter_code
_entity_poly.pdbx_strand_id
1 'polypeptide(L)'
;MQKVILDHSRYFCQLKRLGRFTPFYLIFLFLLSGCGTSKSVMKKITQKVKGSRASIPDLASWESVTNRDGKMPETGHAFFSFSPRISSETGLTQAILTTPAGSPYRYEYHLPTGQVYRTERYCKQRDVWRSFKSSLTRPPFHEGFIPRLLDSTGQPQKILVFGGNSIHPFNFDRFSKPVTVKVVGGVQEQYCRHYPCSKQGTWQKRMILIGFDPLHKDFMGVKTFKKFKKVVDWKYAKSFIENSQGRTSSFYDPERDRGDKPSYRIVGSFEKMAAMRYVAKSGHLFKEKEILTMKKSCDKIYGFLWQASKIFKKVTRSKKVDGKESKKSFGLFFSSFFDNFGRSYRTCSKFMGSTKREKNMGKVWFFSFLDGVFNLANMGYSYDCEKRAWAKNIAKSNSLFLEKDECGPEDVNDAFDSAVTTLGILYRNKDHSYKYKTYDFGPGGTHQRIYSWVFNRGKKILCVNDKEKLSFEDTQSSFPNDVRWTPL
;
A
#
# COMPACT_ATOMS: atom_id res chain seq x y z
N MET A 1 -13.73 -30.60 -4.59
CA MET A 1 -12.91 -29.40 -4.89
C MET A 1 -12.00 -29.14 -3.70
N GLN A 2 -10.76 -29.66 -3.73
CA GLN A 2 -9.84 -29.69 -2.57
C GLN A 2 -9.38 -28.29 -2.16
N LYS A 3 -9.61 -27.95 -0.88
CA LYS A 3 -9.15 -26.73 -0.21
C LYS A 3 -7.63 -26.76 -0.06
N VAL A 4 -6.94 -25.88 -0.78
CA VAL A 4 -5.61 -25.40 -0.38
C VAL A 4 -5.74 -23.90 -0.17
N ILE A 5 -5.99 -23.50 1.07
CA ILE A 5 -6.04 -22.10 1.51
C ILE A 5 -4.71 -21.82 2.20
N LEU A 6 -3.93 -20.91 1.62
CA LEU A 6 -2.78 -20.29 2.27
C LEU A 6 -3.30 -19.31 3.33
N ASP A 7 -3.26 -19.71 4.59
CA ASP A 7 -3.53 -18.85 5.74
C ASP A 7 -2.20 -18.28 6.27
N HIS A 8 -1.95 -17.00 6.01
CA HIS A 8 -0.76 -16.28 6.48
C HIS A 8 -1.11 -15.00 7.26
N SER A 9 -2.20 -15.02 8.02
CA SER A 9 -2.47 -13.93 8.96
C SER A 9 -3.17 -14.43 10.22
N ARG A 10 -2.43 -15.10 11.12
CA ARG A 10 -2.78 -15.26 12.54
C ARG A 10 -1.60 -15.88 13.31
N TYR A 11 -0.79 -15.06 13.94
CA TYR A 11 -0.15 -15.38 15.21
C TYR A 11 -0.05 -14.07 16.00
N PHE A 12 -0.89 -13.91 17.04
CA PHE A 12 -0.53 -13.43 18.38
C PHE A 12 -1.79 -13.32 19.27
N CYS A 13 -1.79 -14.11 20.34
CA CYS A 13 -2.46 -13.95 21.64
C CYS A 13 -3.96 -13.64 21.72
N GLN A 14 -4.77 -14.69 21.93
CA GLN A 14 -5.86 -14.68 22.90
C GLN A 14 -5.91 -16.03 23.63
N LEU A 15 -5.26 -16.11 24.79
CA LEU A 15 -5.53 -17.12 25.80
C LEU A 15 -6.75 -16.62 26.59
N LYS A 16 -7.94 -17.07 26.19
CA LYS A 16 -9.17 -16.86 26.97
C LYS A 16 -9.33 -18.05 27.93
N ARG A 17 -9.37 -17.71 29.22
CA ARG A 17 -9.95 -18.42 30.36
C ARG A 17 -10.81 -19.64 29.98
N LEU A 18 -10.36 -20.82 30.34
CA LEU A 18 -11.21 -21.93 30.75
C LEU A 18 -10.88 -22.20 32.22
N GLY A 19 -11.89 -22.01 33.07
CA GLY A 19 -11.77 -22.17 34.50
C GLY A 19 -11.85 -23.64 34.93
N ARG A 20 -11.26 -23.86 36.11
CA ARG A 20 -11.54 -24.92 37.11
C ARG A 20 -11.39 -26.36 36.60
N PHE A 21 -10.32 -27.03 37.00
CA PHE A 21 -10.39 -28.15 37.95
C PHE A 21 -8.97 -28.57 38.40
N THR A 22 -8.82 -28.61 39.74
CA THR A 22 -7.87 -29.36 40.59
C THR A 22 -6.34 -29.11 40.56
N PRO A 23 -5.72 -28.81 41.73
CA PRO A 23 -4.27 -28.80 41.94
C PRO A 23 -3.78 -30.18 42.41
N PHE A 24 -2.53 -30.56 42.10
CA PHE A 24 -1.57 -31.30 42.94
C PHE A 24 -0.46 -31.91 42.07
N TYR A 25 0.76 -31.94 42.63
CA TYR A 25 2.06 -32.44 42.11
C TYR A 25 2.90 -31.45 41.28
N LEU A 26 3.82 -30.72 41.95
CA LEU A 26 5.23 -31.08 42.26
C LEU A 26 6.12 -31.10 41.00
N ILE A 27 6.87 -30.03 40.76
CA ILE A 27 8.33 -29.96 41.03
C ILE A 27 9.05 -31.22 40.54
N PHE A 28 9.65 -31.15 39.34
CA PHE A 28 11.02 -31.61 39.06
C PHE A 28 11.42 -31.17 37.64
N LEU A 29 12.71 -30.89 37.46
CA LEU A 29 13.43 -30.57 36.22
C LEU A 29 13.47 -29.12 35.75
N PHE A 30 14.20 -28.33 36.53
CA PHE A 30 15.18 -27.39 35.98
C PHE A 30 16.27 -28.15 35.19
N LEU A 31 16.84 -27.46 34.18
CA LEU A 31 18.08 -27.76 33.45
C LEU A 31 17.98 -28.81 32.33
N LEU A 32 17.76 -28.34 31.10
CA LEU A 32 18.76 -28.48 30.03
C LEU A 32 18.68 -27.30 29.06
N SER A 33 19.73 -26.49 29.17
CA SER A 33 20.23 -25.49 28.25
C SER A 33 20.28 -25.95 26.79
N GLY A 34 19.71 -25.14 25.90
CA GLY A 34 19.88 -25.26 24.46
C GLY A 34 19.58 -23.93 23.78
N CYS A 35 20.44 -22.92 23.99
CA CYS A 35 20.39 -21.66 23.27
C CYS A 35 20.87 -21.89 21.82
N GLY A 36 20.00 -22.49 21.01
CA GLY A 36 20.20 -22.65 19.57
C GLY A 36 20.02 -21.30 18.88
N THR A 37 21.10 -20.54 18.72
CA THR A 37 21.13 -19.40 17.79
C THR A 37 20.86 -19.91 16.38
N SER A 38 19.62 -19.71 15.90
CA SER A 38 19.19 -20.09 14.55
C SER A 38 19.96 -19.31 13.49
N LYS A 39 21.15 -19.83 13.12
CA LYS A 39 21.92 -19.42 11.92
C LYS A 39 21.22 -19.86 10.62
N SER A 40 20.20 -20.72 10.68
CA SER A 40 19.56 -21.32 9.50
C SER A 40 18.66 -20.35 8.72
N VAL A 41 18.07 -19.34 9.37
CA VAL A 41 17.23 -18.34 8.68
C VAL A 41 18.05 -17.44 7.74
N MET A 42 19.29 -17.13 8.09
CA MET A 42 20.14 -16.24 7.27
C MET A 42 20.75 -16.93 6.05
N LYS A 43 21.09 -18.23 6.12
CA LYS A 43 21.60 -18.98 4.95
C LYS A 43 20.57 -19.10 3.83
N LYS A 44 19.26 -19.00 4.15
CA LYS A 44 18.17 -19.07 3.16
C LYS A 44 18.00 -17.82 2.29
N ILE A 45 18.64 -16.70 2.63
CA ILE A 45 18.51 -15.43 1.87
C ILE A 45 19.63 -15.28 0.83
N THR A 46 20.70 -16.06 0.94
CA THR A 46 21.77 -16.09 -0.07
C THR A 46 21.38 -17.00 -1.23
N GLN A 47 20.36 -16.65 -2.00
CA GLN A 47 20.17 -17.28 -3.31
C GLN A 47 21.26 -16.76 -4.25
N LYS A 48 22.31 -17.58 -4.47
CA LYS A 48 23.12 -17.51 -5.70
C LYS A 48 22.20 -17.92 -6.86
N VAL A 49 21.47 -16.96 -7.41
CA VAL A 49 20.76 -17.15 -8.68
C VAL A 49 21.78 -16.92 -9.79
N LYS A 50 22.11 -17.98 -10.56
CA LYS A 50 22.82 -17.86 -11.84
C LYS A 50 22.13 -16.76 -12.65
N GLY A 51 22.90 -15.81 -13.15
CA GLY A 51 22.39 -14.60 -13.79
C GLY A 51 21.57 -14.88 -15.05
N SER A 52 20.29 -15.17 -14.90
CA SER A 52 19.33 -14.97 -15.97
C SER A 52 18.82 -13.54 -15.87
N ARG A 53 18.97 -12.80 -16.96
CA ARG A 53 18.33 -11.50 -17.22
C ARG A 53 16.86 -11.70 -17.64
N ALA A 54 16.29 -12.86 -17.34
CA ALA A 54 14.99 -13.27 -17.84
C ALA A 54 13.89 -12.62 -17.00
N SER A 55 13.36 -11.50 -17.49
CA SER A 55 11.95 -11.17 -17.27
C SER A 55 11.13 -12.42 -17.56
N ILE A 56 10.33 -12.88 -16.60
CA ILE A 56 9.49 -14.07 -16.79
C ILE A 56 8.44 -13.70 -17.84
N PRO A 57 8.42 -14.31 -19.04
CA PRO A 57 7.50 -13.92 -20.12
C PRO A 57 6.02 -14.01 -19.71
N ASP A 58 5.69 -14.98 -18.86
CA ASP A 58 4.34 -15.16 -18.30
C ASP A 58 3.93 -14.13 -17.24
N LEU A 59 4.91 -13.42 -16.66
CA LEU A 59 4.67 -12.25 -15.82
C LEU A 59 4.60 -10.98 -16.67
N ALA A 60 5.28 -10.93 -17.82
CA ALA A 60 5.15 -9.81 -18.75
C ALA A 60 3.68 -9.63 -19.18
N SER A 61 2.90 -10.72 -19.31
CA SER A 61 1.45 -10.71 -19.63
C SER A 61 0.51 -10.20 -18.52
N TRP A 62 1.00 -9.43 -17.53
CA TRP A 62 0.14 -8.81 -16.53
C TRP A 62 -0.84 -7.83 -17.18
N GLU A 63 -2.07 -8.28 -17.26
CA GLU A 63 -3.18 -7.63 -17.92
C GLU A 63 -3.45 -6.20 -17.44
N SER A 64 -3.09 -5.87 -16.20
CA SER A 64 -3.36 -4.56 -15.62
C SER A 64 -2.31 -3.49 -15.90
N VAL A 65 -1.15 -3.80 -16.51
CA VAL A 65 -0.06 -2.82 -16.66
C VAL A 65 -0.05 -2.26 -18.09
N THR A 66 -0.45 -1.01 -18.25
CA THR A 66 -0.33 -0.27 -19.52
C THR A 66 0.45 1.03 -19.31
N ASN A 67 1.31 1.39 -20.26
CA ASN A 67 2.04 2.65 -20.30
C ASN A 67 1.11 3.80 -20.74
N ARG A 68 1.68 4.99 -20.96
CA ARG A 68 0.94 6.18 -21.45
C ARG A 68 0.14 5.92 -22.74
N ASP A 69 0.68 5.07 -23.62
CA ASP A 69 0.11 4.72 -24.94
C ASP A 69 -0.87 3.55 -24.87
N GLY A 70 -1.12 3.01 -23.66
CA GLY A 70 -1.95 1.83 -23.50
C GLY A 70 -1.27 0.51 -23.76
N LYS A 71 0.02 0.54 -24.11
CA LYS A 71 0.83 -0.64 -24.41
C LYS A 71 1.42 -1.20 -23.13
N MET A 72 1.60 -2.51 -23.08
CA MET A 72 2.27 -3.14 -21.95
C MET A 72 3.73 -2.69 -21.90
N PRO A 73 4.27 -2.26 -20.73
CA PRO A 73 5.68 -1.93 -20.63
C PRO A 73 6.52 -3.14 -21.02
N GLU A 74 7.57 -2.94 -21.82
CA GLU A 74 8.50 -4.01 -22.24
C GLU A 74 9.11 -4.77 -21.06
N THR A 75 9.12 -4.14 -19.89
CA THR A 75 9.73 -4.57 -18.65
C THR A 75 8.73 -5.21 -17.65
N GLY A 76 7.44 -5.18 -17.95
CA GLY A 76 6.37 -5.70 -17.09
C GLY A 76 6.14 -4.92 -15.79
N HIS A 77 5.60 -5.57 -14.77
CA HIS A 77 5.25 -4.93 -13.50
C HIS A 77 6.46 -4.73 -12.60
N ALA A 78 6.81 -3.48 -12.31
CA ALA A 78 8.00 -3.10 -11.57
C ALA A 78 8.19 -3.88 -10.23
N PHE A 79 7.15 -4.11 -9.44
CA PHE A 79 7.31 -4.84 -8.20
C PHE A 79 7.54 -6.35 -8.36
N PHE A 80 6.91 -7.00 -9.32
CA PHE A 80 6.90 -8.46 -9.39
C PHE A 80 7.79 -9.02 -10.53
N SER A 81 8.08 -8.25 -11.60
CA SER A 81 8.93 -8.68 -12.72
C SER A 81 10.37 -8.95 -12.29
N PHE A 82 10.88 -8.16 -11.33
CA PHE A 82 12.30 -8.16 -10.98
C PHE A 82 12.60 -9.03 -9.78
N SER A 83 13.71 -9.77 -9.85
CA SER A 83 14.22 -10.52 -8.71
C SER A 83 14.96 -9.57 -7.77
N PRO A 84 14.57 -9.47 -6.49
CA PRO A 84 15.33 -8.73 -5.50
C PRO A 84 16.58 -9.52 -5.15
N ARG A 85 17.63 -9.31 -5.93
CA ARG A 85 18.97 -9.80 -5.58
C ARG A 85 19.35 -9.09 -4.28
N ILE A 86 19.29 -9.77 -3.14
CA ILE A 86 19.60 -9.20 -1.82
C ILE A 86 20.77 -9.98 -1.21
N SER A 87 21.87 -9.29 -0.95
CA SER A 87 22.99 -9.84 -0.18
C SER A 87 23.07 -9.14 1.17
N SER A 88 22.75 -9.85 2.25
CA SER A 88 22.88 -9.33 3.62
C SER A 88 24.35 -9.07 3.99
N GLU A 89 25.26 -9.90 3.49
CA GLU A 89 26.69 -9.82 3.75
C GLU A 89 27.32 -8.59 3.08
N THR A 90 27.13 -8.43 1.76
CA THR A 90 27.72 -7.29 1.04
C THR A 90 26.88 -6.02 1.15
N GLY A 91 25.61 -6.15 1.53
CA GLY A 91 24.62 -5.06 1.51
C GLY A 91 24.13 -4.72 0.11
N LEU A 92 24.58 -5.41 -0.93
CA LEU A 92 24.16 -5.12 -2.29
C LEU A 92 22.72 -5.59 -2.53
N THR A 93 21.92 -4.70 -3.10
CA THR A 93 20.56 -4.99 -3.52
C THR A 93 20.17 -4.30 -4.83
N GLN A 94 19.00 -4.64 -5.34
CA GLN A 94 18.36 -3.96 -6.45
C GLN A 94 17.13 -3.19 -5.95
N ALA A 95 17.01 -1.94 -6.35
CA ALA A 95 15.90 -1.07 -5.99
C ALA A 95 15.27 -0.47 -7.25
N ILE A 96 13.96 -0.20 -7.18
CA ILE A 96 13.25 0.60 -8.16
C ILE A 96 12.99 1.95 -7.53
N LEU A 97 13.46 2.99 -8.19
CA LEU A 97 13.31 4.37 -7.71
C LEU A 97 11.96 4.92 -8.16
N THR A 98 11.35 5.77 -7.34
CA THR A 98 10.08 6.43 -7.65
C THR A 98 10.25 7.95 -7.61
N THR A 99 10.88 8.49 -6.57
CA THR A 99 11.08 9.93 -6.40
C THR A 99 12.56 10.25 -6.47
N PRO A 100 13.03 10.98 -7.48
CA PRO A 100 14.44 11.37 -7.55
C PRO A 100 14.87 12.33 -6.45
N ALA A 101 16.16 12.30 -6.09
CA ALA A 101 16.78 13.35 -5.27
C ALA A 101 16.60 14.72 -5.94
N GLY A 102 16.35 15.75 -5.14
CA GLY A 102 16.09 17.11 -5.65
C GLY A 102 14.73 17.31 -6.32
N SER A 103 13.93 16.24 -6.48
CA SER A 103 12.66 16.30 -7.21
C SER A 103 11.69 17.31 -6.61
N PRO A 104 11.00 18.13 -7.43
CA PRO A 104 9.95 19.02 -6.95
C PRO A 104 8.64 18.34 -6.60
N TYR A 105 8.49 17.07 -6.97
CA TYR A 105 7.29 16.28 -6.78
C TYR A 105 7.62 14.97 -6.08
N ARG A 106 6.64 14.44 -5.37
CA ARG A 106 6.68 13.12 -4.77
C ARG A 106 5.88 12.15 -5.60
N TYR A 107 6.42 10.95 -5.75
CA TYR A 107 5.82 9.87 -6.51
C TYR A 107 5.72 8.61 -5.67
N GLU A 108 4.55 7.97 -5.72
CA GLU A 108 4.31 6.67 -5.11
C GLU A 108 4.08 5.59 -6.19
N TYR A 109 4.22 4.34 -5.77
CA TYR A 109 4.03 3.17 -6.62
C TYR A 109 2.69 2.52 -6.29
N HIS A 110 1.81 2.42 -7.29
CA HIS A 110 0.52 1.77 -7.13
C HIS A 110 0.66 0.27 -7.44
N LEU A 111 0.68 -0.53 -6.37
CA LEU A 111 1.00 -1.95 -6.43
C LEU A 111 0.05 -2.79 -7.30
N PRO A 112 -1.28 -2.60 -7.35
CA PRO A 112 -2.16 -3.37 -8.23
C PRO A 112 -1.95 -3.13 -9.73
N THR A 113 -1.55 -1.90 -10.08
CA THR A 113 -1.43 -1.42 -11.46
C THR A 113 -0.01 -1.49 -11.99
N GLY A 114 0.95 -1.61 -11.09
CA GLY A 114 2.37 -1.51 -11.37
C GLY A 114 2.85 -0.12 -11.79
N GLN A 115 2.02 0.92 -11.59
CA GLN A 115 2.27 2.26 -12.12
C GLN A 115 2.78 3.24 -11.07
N VAL A 116 3.67 4.13 -11.48
CA VAL A 116 4.12 5.27 -10.67
C VAL A 116 3.19 6.45 -10.91
N TYR A 117 2.84 7.15 -9.85
CA TYR A 117 1.94 8.31 -9.92
C TYR A 117 2.39 9.40 -8.96
N ARG A 118 2.16 10.65 -9.35
CA ARG A 118 2.41 11.81 -8.49
C ARG A 118 1.42 11.80 -7.33
N THR A 119 1.92 12.07 -6.14
CA THR A 119 1.07 12.22 -4.94
C THR A 119 1.05 13.64 -4.42
N GLU A 120 2.19 14.32 -4.45
CA GLU A 120 2.35 15.63 -3.81
C GLU A 120 3.36 16.49 -4.59
N ARG A 121 3.21 17.82 -4.49
CA ARG A 121 4.26 18.78 -4.85
C ARG A 121 4.97 19.22 -3.59
N TYR A 122 6.29 19.10 -3.56
CA TYR A 122 7.09 19.63 -2.46
C TYR A 122 7.14 21.16 -2.54
N CYS A 123 7.10 21.78 -1.37
CA CYS A 123 7.22 23.22 -1.15
C CYS A 123 8.17 23.47 0.02
N LYS A 124 8.47 24.73 0.33
CA LYS A 124 9.31 25.07 1.48
C LYS A 124 8.56 24.79 2.78
N GLN A 125 9.12 24.00 3.68
CA GLN A 125 8.49 23.57 4.94
C GLN A 125 9.40 23.88 6.13
N ARG A 126 8.82 24.16 7.30
CA ARG A 126 9.56 24.18 8.59
C ARG A 126 9.73 22.75 9.09
N ASP A 127 10.73 22.46 9.93
CA ASP A 127 10.75 21.18 10.65
C ASP A 127 9.83 21.25 11.87
N VAL A 128 8.76 20.44 11.89
CA VAL A 128 7.80 20.39 13.00
C VAL A 128 8.44 19.91 14.30
N TRP A 129 9.48 19.10 14.20
CA TRP A 129 10.24 18.58 15.34
C TRP A 129 11.28 19.59 15.84
N ARG A 130 11.44 20.74 15.17
CA ARG A 130 12.40 21.81 15.47
C ARG A 130 13.85 21.32 15.57
N SER A 131 14.14 20.14 15.01
CA SER A 131 15.46 19.54 15.05
C SER A 131 16.37 20.22 14.03
N PHE A 132 15.84 20.62 12.86
CA PHE A 132 16.53 21.36 11.83
C PHE A 132 15.98 22.80 11.73
N LYS A 133 16.88 23.80 11.82
CA LYS A 133 16.51 25.22 11.93
C LYS A 133 16.09 25.84 10.60
N SER A 134 16.73 25.42 9.50
CA SER A 134 16.43 25.95 8.16
C SER A 134 15.20 25.26 7.55
N SER A 135 14.75 25.74 6.40
CA SER A 135 13.60 25.13 5.73
C SER A 135 13.97 23.89 4.92
N LEU A 136 13.06 22.93 4.91
CA LEU A 136 13.10 21.71 4.10
C LEU A 136 12.42 22.00 2.76
N THR A 137 13.01 21.61 1.63
CA THR A 137 12.46 21.96 0.30
C THR A 137 12.37 20.76 -0.64
N ARG A 138 13.43 19.97 -0.73
CA ARG A 138 13.59 18.86 -1.68
C ARG A 138 14.23 17.65 -1.01
N PRO A 139 13.94 16.42 -1.47
CA PRO A 139 14.54 15.22 -0.91
C PRO A 139 16.04 15.19 -1.21
N PRO A 140 16.92 14.94 -0.22
CA PRO A 140 18.36 14.82 -0.44
C PRO A 140 18.77 13.41 -0.93
N PHE A 141 17.80 12.56 -1.22
CA PHE A 141 17.95 11.16 -1.61
C PHE A 141 16.89 10.80 -2.64
N HIS A 142 17.13 9.73 -3.38
CA HIS A 142 16.09 9.08 -4.17
C HIS A 142 15.23 8.20 -3.24
N GLU A 143 13.91 8.26 -3.36
CA GLU A 143 13.01 7.28 -2.76
C GLU A 143 12.77 6.12 -3.73
N GLY A 144 12.65 4.91 -3.19
CA GLY A 144 12.32 3.73 -3.97
C GLY A 144 11.85 2.58 -3.11
N PHE A 145 11.75 1.40 -3.74
CA PHE A 145 11.40 0.16 -3.07
C PHE A 145 12.23 -1.02 -3.59
N ILE A 146 12.30 -2.09 -2.80
CA ILE A 146 12.90 -3.36 -3.21
C ILE A 146 11.81 -4.22 -3.89
N PRO A 147 12.00 -4.70 -5.14
CA PRO A 147 11.03 -5.55 -5.82
C PRO A 147 10.69 -6.81 -5.01
N ARG A 148 9.46 -7.32 -5.14
CA ARG A 148 8.94 -8.55 -4.49
C ARG A 148 9.03 -8.59 -2.97
N LEU A 149 9.49 -7.54 -2.30
CA LEU A 149 9.67 -7.49 -0.88
C LEU A 149 8.67 -6.51 -0.27
N LEU A 150 7.74 -7.03 0.52
CA LEU A 150 6.86 -6.21 1.35
C LEU A 150 7.49 -5.93 2.71
N ASP A 151 7.17 -4.79 3.30
CA ASP A 151 7.46 -4.45 4.69
C ASP A 151 6.39 -5.00 5.66
N SER A 152 6.57 -4.71 6.95
CA SER A 152 5.63 -5.12 8.02
C SER A 152 4.23 -4.53 7.90
N THR A 153 4.02 -3.54 7.03
CA THR A 153 2.71 -2.92 6.75
C THR A 153 2.06 -3.50 5.48
N GLY A 154 2.74 -4.45 4.84
CA GLY A 154 2.31 -5.05 3.58
C GLY A 154 2.39 -4.07 2.40
N GLN A 155 3.27 -3.07 2.47
CA GLN A 155 3.62 -2.16 1.38
C GLN A 155 4.99 -2.55 0.81
N PRO A 156 5.35 -2.15 -0.43
CA PRO A 156 6.70 -2.38 -0.95
C PRO A 156 7.77 -1.84 0.01
N GLN A 157 8.79 -2.65 0.29
CA GLN A 157 9.85 -2.31 1.25
C GLN A 157 10.61 -1.07 0.81
N LYS A 158 10.37 0.04 1.53
CA LYS A 158 10.95 1.35 1.23
C LYS A 158 12.47 1.34 1.40
N ILE A 159 13.15 2.00 0.47
CA ILE A 159 14.59 2.28 0.53
C ILE A 159 14.85 3.73 0.12
N LEU A 160 15.79 4.38 0.79
CA LEU A 160 16.32 5.69 0.42
C LEU A 160 17.73 5.53 -0.10
N VAL A 161 18.00 6.08 -1.28
CA VAL A 161 19.25 5.90 -2.01
C VAL A 161 19.93 7.25 -2.20
N PHE A 162 21.15 7.38 -1.67
CA PHE A 162 21.96 8.60 -1.79
C PHE A 162 22.97 8.49 -2.92
N GLY A 163 23.29 9.63 -3.54
CA GLY A 163 24.16 9.72 -4.71
C GLY A 163 23.47 9.31 -6.01
N GLY A 164 24.28 9.16 -7.07
CA GLY A 164 23.84 8.78 -8.42
C GLY A 164 23.22 9.96 -9.18
N ASN A 165 24.06 10.85 -9.73
CA ASN A 165 23.63 11.96 -10.60
C ASN A 165 23.13 11.48 -11.99
N SER A 166 23.46 10.24 -12.37
CA SER A 166 23.15 9.63 -13.68
C SER A 166 21.83 8.85 -13.71
N ILE A 167 21.04 8.91 -12.64
CA ILE A 167 19.67 8.36 -12.64
C ILE A 167 18.80 9.38 -13.38
N HIS A 168 18.78 9.24 -14.71
CA HIS A 168 18.24 10.20 -15.66
C HIS A 168 16.86 10.79 -15.26
N PRO A 169 16.60 12.04 -15.68
CA PRO A 169 15.33 12.72 -15.47
C PRO A 169 14.18 11.92 -16.08
N PHE A 170 13.19 11.60 -15.23
CA PHE A 170 11.78 11.38 -15.56
C PHE A 170 11.45 10.71 -16.91
N ASN A 171 12.02 9.54 -17.19
CA ASN A 171 11.39 8.66 -18.16
C ASN A 171 10.51 7.66 -17.40
N PHE A 172 9.23 8.02 -17.21
CA PHE A 172 8.21 7.20 -16.54
C PHE A 172 8.05 5.80 -17.16
N ASP A 173 8.42 5.65 -18.44
CA ASP A 173 8.43 4.38 -19.15
C ASP A 173 9.71 3.55 -18.90
N ARG A 174 10.80 4.17 -18.40
CA ARG A 174 12.10 3.51 -18.09
C ARG A 174 12.40 3.30 -16.59
N PHE A 175 11.56 3.77 -15.65
CA PHE A 175 11.73 3.47 -14.20
C PHE A 175 11.75 1.97 -13.89
N SER A 176 11.36 1.17 -14.87
CA SER A 176 11.37 -0.28 -14.82
C SER A 176 12.75 -0.94 -14.94
N LYS A 177 13.87 -0.23 -14.78
CA LYS A 177 15.17 -0.89 -14.61
C LYS A 177 15.62 -0.74 -13.17
N PRO A 178 15.76 -1.84 -12.41
CA PRO A 178 16.30 -1.78 -11.06
C PRO A 178 17.73 -1.22 -11.08
N VAL A 179 18.03 -0.33 -10.14
CA VAL A 179 19.37 0.17 -9.89
C VAL A 179 20.04 -0.64 -8.80
N THR A 180 21.35 -0.82 -8.91
CA THR A 180 22.14 -1.47 -7.85
C THR A 180 22.36 -0.48 -6.71
N VAL A 181 22.08 -0.92 -5.48
CA VAL A 181 22.21 -0.11 -4.26
C VAL A 181 23.04 -0.86 -3.24
N LYS A 182 23.92 -0.17 -2.54
CA LYS A 182 24.61 -0.70 -1.37
C LYS A 182 23.95 -0.20 -0.08
N VAL A 183 23.26 -1.10 0.61
CA VAL A 183 22.62 -0.84 1.90
C VAL A 183 23.68 -0.76 2.99
N VAL A 184 23.65 0.33 3.77
CA VAL A 184 24.52 0.57 4.93
C VAL A 184 23.82 0.42 6.27
N GLY A 185 22.49 0.51 6.29
CA GLY A 185 21.71 0.46 7.51
C GLY A 185 20.23 0.66 7.25
N GLY A 186 19.50 0.99 8.31
CA GLY A 186 18.08 1.31 8.23
C GLY A 186 17.65 2.22 9.38
N VAL A 187 16.49 2.84 9.22
CA VAL A 187 15.82 3.62 10.26
C VAL A 187 14.41 3.08 10.48
N GLN A 188 13.98 3.06 11.74
CA GLN A 188 12.60 2.69 12.07
C GLN A 188 11.74 3.94 12.09
N GLU A 189 10.87 4.04 11.10
CA GLU A 189 9.84 5.07 11.02
C GLU A 189 8.61 4.64 11.81
N GLN A 190 8.02 5.60 12.50
CA GLN A 190 6.70 5.49 13.09
C GLN A 190 5.74 6.46 12.39
N TYR A 191 4.56 5.96 12.07
CA TYR A 191 3.48 6.72 11.45
C TYR A 191 2.23 6.77 12.35
N CYS A 192 1.71 7.99 12.54
CA CYS A 192 0.48 8.25 13.25
C CYS A 192 -0.69 8.34 12.27
N ARG A 193 -1.57 7.33 12.31
CA ARG A 193 -2.77 7.31 11.47
C ARG A 193 -3.73 8.43 11.91
N HIS A 194 -4.27 8.33 13.12
CA HIS A 194 -5.22 9.30 13.67
C HIS A 194 -4.60 10.01 14.86
N TYR A 195 -4.53 11.34 14.80
CA TYR A 195 -4.07 12.15 15.92
C TYR A 195 -5.22 12.33 16.94
N PRO A 196 -4.94 12.34 18.26
CA PRO A 196 -3.64 12.16 18.91
C PRO A 196 -3.17 10.71 18.98
N CYS A 197 -1.92 10.45 18.59
CA CYS A 197 -1.26 9.15 18.80
C CYS A 197 -0.57 9.10 20.18
N SER A 198 -1.34 9.39 21.24
CA SER A 198 -0.88 9.39 22.64
C SER A 198 -0.87 8.00 23.27
N LYS A 199 -1.72 7.07 22.79
CA LYS A 199 -1.81 5.71 23.34
C LYS A 199 -0.75 4.77 22.74
N GLN A 200 -0.26 3.84 23.55
CA GLN A 200 0.65 2.77 23.10
C GLN A 200 -0.02 1.95 21.98
N GLY A 201 0.72 1.67 20.90
CA GLY A 201 0.21 0.91 19.75
C GLY A 201 -0.50 1.72 18.66
N THR A 202 -0.73 3.02 18.86
CA THR A 202 -1.30 3.91 17.81
C THR A 202 -0.32 4.21 16.67
N TRP A 203 0.98 4.07 16.94
CA TRP A 203 2.05 4.26 15.97
C TRP A 203 2.33 2.98 15.20
N GLN A 204 2.01 3.01 13.90
CA GLN A 204 2.43 1.95 12.98
C GLN A 204 3.92 2.08 12.73
N LYS A 205 4.64 0.94 12.69
CA LYS A 205 6.09 0.92 12.55
C LYS A 205 6.48 0.24 11.24
N ARG A 206 7.49 0.78 10.56
CA ARG A 206 8.17 0.11 9.45
C ARG A 206 9.67 0.43 9.44
N MET A 207 10.45 -0.45 8.83
CA MET A 207 11.87 -0.20 8.55
C MET A 207 12.01 0.49 7.20
N ILE A 208 12.80 1.55 7.14
CA ILE A 208 13.25 2.15 5.89
C ILE A 208 14.72 1.81 5.74
N LEU A 209 15.09 1.14 4.64
CA LEU A 209 16.49 0.84 4.35
C LEU A 209 17.20 2.09 3.84
N ILE A 210 18.45 2.27 4.23
CA ILE A 210 19.30 3.38 3.79
C ILE A 210 20.48 2.81 3.02
N GLY A 211 20.67 3.29 1.80
CA GLY A 211 21.78 2.89 0.94
C GLY A 211 22.26 4.01 0.05
N PHE A 212 23.24 3.69 -0.78
CA PHE A 212 23.81 4.61 -1.75
C PHE A 212 24.16 3.89 -3.06
N ASP A 213 24.33 4.66 -4.14
CA ASP A 213 24.87 4.15 -5.40
C ASP A 213 26.33 3.72 -5.20
N PRO A 214 26.68 2.43 -5.33
CA PRO A 214 28.02 1.93 -5.07
C PRO A 214 29.11 2.55 -5.97
N LEU A 215 28.74 3.16 -7.09
CA LEU A 215 29.67 3.81 -8.02
C LEU A 215 29.91 5.30 -7.70
N HIS A 216 29.19 5.85 -6.72
CA HIS A 216 29.29 7.27 -6.39
C HIS A 216 30.53 7.56 -5.52
N LYS A 217 31.35 8.53 -5.98
CA LYS A 217 32.68 8.83 -5.43
C LYS A 217 32.64 9.17 -3.93
N ASP A 218 31.66 9.96 -3.49
CA ASP A 218 31.54 10.40 -2.09
C ASP A 218 31.33 9.25 -1.10
N PHE A 219 30.87 8.09 -1.57
CA PHE A 219 30.61 6.93 -0.74
C PHE A 219 31.69 5.84 -0.85
N MET A 220 32.80 6.12 -1.53
CA MET A 220 33.96 5.22 -1.56
C MET A 220 34.47 4.97 -0.13
N GLY A 221 34.59 3.69 0.23
CA GLY A 221 35.02 3.30 1.57
C GLY A 221 33.99 3.49 2.70
N VAL A 222 32.73 3.85 2.40
CA VAL A 222 31.65 3.83 3.38
C VAL A 222 31.17 2.38 3.58
N LYS A 223 31.40 1.85 4.78
CA LYS A 223 31.05 0.46 5.17
C LYS A 223 29.99 0.35 6.27
N THR A 224 29.80 1.41 7.06
CA THR A 224 28.92 1.42 8.24
C THR A 224 27.94 2.58 8.18
N PHE A 225 26.80 2.45 8.87
CA PHE A 225 25.81 3.51 8.87
C PHE A 225 26.32 4.74 9.63
N LYS A 226 27.12 4.54 10.69
CA LYS A 226 27.81 5.63 11.39
C LYS A 226 28.70 6.47 10.47
N LYS A 227 29.52 5.84 9.60
CA LYS A 227 30.37 6.58 8.65
C LYS A 227 29.52 7.28 7.59
N PHE A 228 28.48 6.62 7.10
CA PHE A 228 27.54 7.21 6.14
C PHE A 228 26.92 8.52 6.66
N LYS A 229 26.43 8.55 7.91
CA LYS A 229 25.83 9.75 8.51
C LYS A 229 26.79 10.93 8.67
N LYS A 230 28.11 10.71 8.61
CA LYS A 230 29.13 11.77 8.62
C LYS A 230 29.40 12.36 7.23
N VAL A 231 29.10 11.60 6.18
CA VAL A 231 29.32 12.01 4.78
C VAL A 231 28.14 12.83 4.26
N VAL A 232 26.92 12.49 4.67
CA VAL A 232 25.70 13.20 4.26
C VAL A 232 25.24 14.18 5.34
N ASP A 233 24.48 15.21 4.94
CA ASP A 233 23.70 16.01 5.89
C ASP A 233 22.53 15.16 6.44
N TRP A 234 22.86 14.30 7.39
CA TRP A 234 21.90 13.40 8.01
C TRP A 234 20.82 14.14 8.79
N LYS A 235 21.13 15.34 9.29
CA LYS A 235 20.18 16.16 10.04
C LYS A 235 19.07 16.65 9.10
N TYR A 236 19.45 17.23 7.96
CA TYR A 236 18.50 17.59 6.90
C TYR A 236 17.73 16.37 6.39
N ALA A 237 18.41 15.25 6.11
CA ALA A 237 17.76 14.05 5.60
C ALA A 237 16.74 13.47 6.59
N LYS A 238 17.09 13.37 7.88
CA LYS A 238 16.17 12.89 8.92
C LYS A 238 14.94 13.80 9.02
N SER A 239 15.16 15.12 9.14
CA SER A 239 14.06 16.08 9.21
C SER A 239 13.19 16.03 7.95
N PHE A 240 13.77 15.84 6.77
CA PHE A 240 13.01 15.65 5.54
C PHE A 240 12.12 14.41 5.62
N ILE A 241 12.64 13.25 6.04
CA ILE A 241 11.85 12.00 6.18
C ILE A 241 10.66 12.18 7.13
N GLU A 242 10.84 12.91 8.22
CA GLU A 242 9.83 13.13 9.25
C GLU A 242 8.74 14.15 8.86
N ASN A 243 8.95 14.93 7.79
CA ASN A 243 8.06 16.02 7.40
C ASN A 243 7.49 15.89 5.98
N SER A 244 8.23 15.26 5.06
CA SER A 244 7.93 15.28 3.62
C SER A 244 6.66 14.54 3.22
N GLN A 245 6.10 13.72 4.10
CA GLN A 245 4.89 12.92 3.87
C GLN A 245 3.62 13.59 4.43
N GLY A 246 3.74 14.85 4.85
CA GLY A 246 2.64 15.66 5.36
C GLY A 246 2.36 15.49 6.85
N ARG A 247 1.45 16.32 7.34
CA ARG A 247 1.06 16.44 8.74
C ARG A 247 -0.45 16.31 8.90
N THR A 248 -0.89 16.11 10.13
CA THR A 248 -2.33 16.18 10.43
C THR A 248 -2.70 17.65 10.55
N SER A 249 -3.60 18.12 9.69
CA SER A 249 -4.27 19.41 9.86
C SER A 249 -5.50 19.19 10.74
N SER A 250 -5.40 19.42 12.05
CA SER A 250 -6.62 19.52 12.85
C SER A 250 -7.22 20.91 12.64
N PHE A 251 -8.42 20.99 12.07
CA PHE A 251 -9.24 22.22 12.07
C PHE A 251 -9.98 22.41 13.41
N TYR A 252 -10.03 21.39 14.26
CA TYR A 252 -10.83 21.33 15.48
C TYR A 252 -9.94 21.04 16.70
N ASP A 253 -9.15 22.03 17.11
CA ASP A 253 -8.69 22.13 18.49
C ASP A 253 -8.86 23.60 18.91
N PRO A 254 -10.00 23.95 19.55
CA PRO A 254 -10.29 25.32 19.96
C PRO A 254 -9.40 25.81 21.11
N GLU A 255 -8.74 24.92 21.85
CA GLU A 255 -8.15 25.27 23.15
C GLU A 255 -6.63 25.07 23.27
N ARG A 256 -5.95 24.34 22.38
CA ARG A 256 -4.47 24.20 22.50
C ARG A 256 -3.73 24.19 21.18
N ASP A 257 -3.23 25.38 20.83
CA ASP A 257 -2.16 25.62 19.86
C ASP A 257 -2.56 25.17 18.43
N ARG A 258 -2.84 26.14 17.55
CA ARG A 258 -3.01 25.97 16.09
C ARG A 258 -1.70 25.52 15.43
N GLY A 259 -1.06 24.51 16.01
CA GLY A 259 0.27 24.03 15.73
C GLY A 259 0.22 22.75 14.94
N ASP A 260 1.00 22.73 13.87
CA ASP A 260 1.30 21.57 13.03
C ASP A 260 1.57 20.30 13.87
N LYS A 261 0.70 19.28 13.76
CA LYS A 261 0.89 18.03 14.50
C LYS A 261 1.68 17.02 13.64
N PRO A 262 2.85 16.55 14.09
CA PRO A 262 3.66 15.61 13.31
C PRO A 262 2.93 14.29 13.10
N SER A 263 3.08 13.72 11.91
CA SER A 263 2.53 12.39 11.58
C SER A 263 3.59 11.31 11.43
N TYR A 264 4.87 11.71 11.29
CA TYR A 264 5.99 10.80 11.07
C TYR A 264 7.13 11.13 12.03
N ARG A 265 7.82 10.10 12.52
CA ARG A 265 9.04 10.23 13.30
C ARG A 265 9.98 9.05 13.11
N ILE A 266 11.28 9.29 13.22
CA ILE A 266 12.30 8.26 13.27
C ILE A 266 12.65 8.00 14.73
N VAL A 267 12.41 6.77 15.20
CA VAL A 267 12.64 6.39 16.61
C VAL A 267 13.90 5.57 16.84
N GLY A 268 14.59 5.17 15.78
CA GLY A 268 15.81 4.38 15.91
C GLY A 268 16.55 4.20 14.60
N SER A 269 17.85 3.88 14.69
CA SER A 269 18.70 3.52 13.57
C SER A 269 19.39 2.19 13.81
N PHE A 270 19.56 1.42 12.74
CA PHE A 270 20.07 0.07 12.75
C PHE A 270 21.23 -0.04 11.78
N GLU A 271 22.31 -0.70 12.18
CA GLU A 271 23.39 -1.07 11.27
C GLU A 271 22.90 -2.11 10.25
N LYS A 272 23.60 -2.19 9.11
CA LYS A 272 23.25 -3.04 7.94
C LYS A 272 22.68 -4.41 8.32
N MET A 273 23.40 -5.21 9.10
CA MET A 273 23.00 -6.58 9.41
C MET A 273 21.68 -6.66 10.19
N ALA A 274 21.48 -5.74 11.14
CA ALA A 274 20.26 -5.68 11.94
C ALA A 274 19.06 -5.21 11.10
N ALA A 275 19.26 -4.18 10.26
CA ALA A 275 18.22 -3.68 9.36
C ALA A 275 17.78 -4.76 8.35
N MET A 276 18.73 -5.43 7.70
CA MET A 276 18.46 -6.50 6.73
C MET A 276 17.76 -7.69 7.39
N ARG A 277 18.18 -8.08 8.61
CA ARG A 277 17.52 -9.14 9.38
C ARG A 277 16.10 -8.77 9.77
N TYR A 278 15.86 -7.53 10.17
CA TYR A 278 14.52 -7.03 10.50
C TYR A 278 13.60 -7.14 9.28
N VAL A 279 14.03 -6.61 8.13
CA VAL A 279 13.24 -6.64 6.90
C VAL A 279 12.96 -8.07 6.45
N ALA A 280 13.96 -8.95 6.51
CA ALA A 280 13.77 -10.36 6.15
C ALA A 280 12.81 -11.11 7.08
N LYS A 281 12.77 -10.75 8.37
CA LYS A 281 11.92 -11.40 9.38
C LYS A 281 10.49 -10.86 9.40
N SER A 282 10.34 -9.54 9.23
CA SER A 282 9.05 -8.85 9.38
C SER A 282 8.33 -8.57 8.07
N GLY A 283 9.07 -8.62 6.95
CA GLY A 283 8.54 -8.46 5.61
C GLY A 283 8.14 -9.78 4.98
N HIS A 284 7.68 -9.69 3.73
CA HIS A 284 7.32 -10.85 2.91
C HIS A 284 8.02 -10.79 1.56
N LEU A 285 8.82 -11.81 1.25
CA LEU A 285 9.51 -11.94 -0.02
C LEU A 285 8.75 -12.89 -0.94
N PHE A 286 8.10 -12.34 -1.96
CA PHE A 286 7.33 -13.12 -2.92
C PHE A 286 8.23 -14.05 -3.73
N LYS A 287 7.89 -15.34 -3.70
CA LYS A 287 8.49 -16.33 -4.59
C LYS A 287 7.76 -16.34 -5.93
N GLU A 288 8.45 -16.74 -6.99
CA GLU A 288 7.87 -16.81 -8.32
C GLU A 288 6.61 -17.69 -8.38
N LYS A 289 6.67 -18.91 -7.81
CA LYS A 289 5.51 -19.81 -7.72
C LYS A 289 4.33 -19.15 -7.00
N GLU A 290 4.60 -18.39 -5.95
CA GLU A 290 3.57 -17.68 -5.19
C GLU A 290 2.90 -16.59 -6.02
N ILE A 291 3.68 -15.80 -6.75
CA ILE A 291 3.17 -14.76 -7.67
C ILE A 291 2.26 -15.40 -8.73
N LEU A 292 2.69 -16.51 -9.34
CA LEU A 292 1.90 -17.23 -10.35
C LEU A 292 0.61 -17.82 -9.77
N THR A 293 0.66 -18.40 -8.57
CA THR A 293 -0.53 -18.92 -7.87
C THR A 293 -1.49 -17.80 -7.50
N MET A 294 -0.98 -16.65 -7.04
CA MET A 294 -1.78 -15.47 -6.73
C MET A 294 -2.49 -14.98 -8.00
N LYS A 295 -1.75 -14.84 -9.12
CA LYS A 295 -2.30 -14.44 -10.44
C LYS A 295 -3.49 -15.30 -10.83
N LYS A 296 -3.28 -16.62 -10.89
CA LYS A 296 -4.33 -17.60 -11.26
C LYS A 296 -5.54 -17.53 -10.33
N SER A 297 -5.32 -17.35 -9.03
CA SER A 297 -6.42 -17.25 -8.05
C SER A 297 -7.24 -15.98 -8.25
N CYS A 298 -6.58 -14.85 -8.49
CA CYS A 298 -7.27 -13.58 -8.71
C CYS A 298 -8.01 -13.54 -10.04
N ASP A 299 -7.43 -14.08 -11.11
CA ASP A 299 -8.12 -14.22 -12.40
C ASP A 299 -9.42 -15.02 -12.26
N LYS A 300 -9.43 -16.08 -11.45
CA LYS A 300 -10.64 -16.86 -11.14
C LYS A 300 -11.68 -16.05 -10.36
N ILE A 301 -11.25 -15.32 -9.32
CA ILE A 301 -12.16 -14.51 -8.50
C ILE A 301 -12.78 -13.38 -9.34
N TYR A 302 -11.98 -12.67 -10.12
CA TYR A 302 -12.45 -11.61 -11.00
C TYR A 302 -13.33 -12.16 -12.13
N GLY A 303 -12.98 -13.31 -12.69
CA GLY A 303 -13.82 -14.02 -13.67
C GLY A 303 -15.18 -14.37 -13.08
N PHE A 304 -15.21 -14.98 -11.90
CA PHE A 304 -16.44 -15.37 -11.20
C PHE A 304 -17.37 -14.18 -10.96
N LEU A 305 -16.87 -13.10 -10.35
CA LEU A 305 -17.64 -11.88 -10.09
C LEU A 305 -18.18 -11.24 -11.37
N TRP A 306 -17.35 -11.18 -12.42
CA TRP A 306 -17.75 -10.57 -13.68
C TRP A 306 -18.80 -11.38 -14.43
N GLN A 307 -18.74 -12.71 -14.36
CA GLN A 307 -19.79 -13.55 -14.96
C GLN A 307 -21.09 -13.45 -14.16
N ALA A 308 -21.01 -13.43 -12.83
CA ALA A 308 -22.18 -13.22 -11.98
C ALA A 308 -22.88 -11.88 -12.30
N SER A 309 -22.13 -10.78 -12.41
CA SER A 309 -22.73 -9.48 -12.73
C SER A 309 -23.42 -9.45 -14.10
N LYS A 310 -22.90 -10.16 -15.11
CA LYS A 310 -23.58 -10.31 -16.40
C LYS A 310 -24.90 -11.07 -16.30
N ILE A 311 -24.96 -12.12 -15.47
CA ILE A 311 -26.19 -12.90 -15.27
C ILE A 311 -27.26 -12.01 -14.63
N PHE A 312 -26.93 -11.32 -13.54
CA PHE A 312 -27.88 -10.43 -12.86
C PHE A 312 -28.36 -9.28 -13.77
N LYS A 313 -27.47 -8.63 -14.53
CA LYS A 313 -27.88 -7.62 -15.54
C LYS A 313 -28.88 -8.14 -16.58
N LYS A 314 -28.74 -9.40 -17.01
CA LYS A 314 -29.68 -9.99 -17.98
C LYS A 314 -31.04 -10.24 -17.34
N VAL A 315 -31.07 -10.81 -16.13
CA VAL A 315 -32.30 -11.09 -15.38
C VAL A 315 -33.09 -9.79 -15.16
N THR A 316 -32.43 -8.72 -14.71
CA THR A 316 -33.04 -7.41 -14.45
C THR A 316 -33.63 -6.76 -15.69
N ARG A 317 -33.06 -7.01 -16.88
CA ARG A 317 -33.57 -6.47 -18.17
C ARG A 317 -34.77 -7.22 -18.73
N SER A 318 -34.91 -8.51 -18.42
CA SER A 318 -35.88 -9.36 -19.11
C SER A 318 -37.33 -9.15 -18.71
N LYS A 319 -37.64 -8.45 -17.59
CA LYS A 319 -38.98 -8.16 -17.01
C LYS A 319 -39.95 -9.36 -16.83
N LYS A 320 -39.71 -10.50 -17.48
CA LYS A 320 -40.38 -11.79 -17.36
C LYS A 320 -39.53 -12.67 -16.47
N VAL A 321 -39.76 -12.62 -15.17
CA VAL A 321 -39.25 -13.64 -14.26
C VAL A 321 -40.48 -14.18 -13.54
N ASP A 322 -40.95 -15.33 -13.99
CA ASP A 322 -41.94 -16.13 -13.28
C ASP A 322 -41.49 -16.30 -11.83
N GLY A 323 -42.42 -16.16 -10.87
CA GLY A 323 -42.19 -15.92 -9.44
C GLY A 323 -41.36 -16.95 -8.65
N LYS A 324 -40.66 -17.88 -9.29
CA LYS A 324 -39.69 -18.82 -8.69
C LYS A 324 -38.23 -18.44 -8.93
N GLU A 325 -37.89 -17.70 -9.99
CA GLU A 325 -36.49 -17.26 -10.25
C GLU A 325 -36.14 -15.91 -9.61
N SER A 326 -37.13 -15.16 -9.13
CA SER A 326 -36.98 -13.88 -8.43
C SER A 326 -36.25 -13.97 -7.07
N LYS A 327 -35.94 -15.18 -6.59
CA LYS A 327 -35.27 -15.42 -5.29
C LYS A 327 -33.74 -15.31 -5.31
N LYS A 328 -33.10 -15.17 -6.48
CA LYS A 328 -31.65 -14.94 -6.56
C LYS A 328 -31.37 -13.46 -6.77
N SER A 329 -31.38 -12.68 -5.69
CA SER A 329 -30.96 -11.28 -5.76
C SER A 329 -29.44 -11.17 -5.81
N PHE A 330 -28.92 -10.14 -6.50
CA PHE A 330 -27.49 -9.81 -6.46
C PHE A 330 -27.01 -9.60 -5.02
N GLY A 331 -27.85 -9.01 -4.16
CA GLY A 331 -27.55 -8.81 -2.75
C GLY A 331 -27.22 -10.11 -1.98
N LEU A 332 -28.05 -11.16 -2.14
CA LEU A 332 -27.80 -12.46 -1.51
C LEU A 332 -26.52 -13.11 -2.04
N PHE A 333 -26.31 -13.04 -3.37
CA PHE A 333 -25.08 -13.51 -3.98
C PHE A 333 -23.85 -12.77 -3.44
N PHE A 334 -23.92 -11.44 -3.38
CA PHE A 334 -22.79 -10.61 -2.97
C PHE A 334 -22.47 -10.79 -1.49
N SER A 335 -23.48 -10.88 -0.63
CA SER A 335 -23.32 -11.19 0.79
C SER A 335 -22.57 -12.53 0.98
N SER A 336 -23.01 -13.58 0.29
CA SER A 336 -22.34 -14.88 0.29
C SER A 336 -20.90 -14.80 -0.26
N PHE A 337 -20.69 -14.05 -1.34
CA PHE A 337 -19.35 -13.82 -1.87
C PHE A 337 -18.45 -13.09 -0.86
N PHE A 338 -18.95 -12.05 -0.22
CA PHE A 338 -18.20 -11.24 0.73
C PHE A 338 -17.72 -12.09 1.92
N ASP A 339 -18.57 -12.97 2.44
CA ASP A 339 -18.21 -13.88 3.53
C ASP A 339 -17.18 -14.93 3.10
N ASN A 340 -17.43 -15.60 1.97
CA ASN A 340 -16.67 -16.77 1.56
C ASN A 340 -15.36 -16.42 0.84
N PHE A 341 -15.36 -15.33 0.07
CA PHE A 341 -14.26 -14.95 -0.82
C PHE A 341 -13.77 -13.52 -0.58
N GLY A 342 -14.39 -12.74 0.30
CA GLY A 342 -14.02 -11.34 0.52
C GLY A 342 -12.57 -11.15 0.95
N ARG A 343 -12.00 -12.05 1.76
CA ARG A 343 -10.56 -12.02 2.09
C ARG A 343 -9.68 -12.19 0.86
N SER A 344 -9.98 -13.19 0.03
CA SER A 344 -9.24 -13.47 -1.19
C SER A 344 -9.37 -12.32 -2.19
N TYR A 345 -10.56 -11.74 -2.33
CA TYR A 345 -10.79 -10.55 -3.15
C TYR A 345 -9.95 -9.35 -2.67
N ARG A 346 -9.88 -9.10 -1.35
CA ARG A 346 -9.03 -8.03 -0.79
C ARG A 346 -7.55 -8.22 -1.09
N THR A 347 -7.06 -9.45 -0.98
CA THR A 347 -5.69 -9.77 -1.38
C THR A 347 -5.49 -9.49 -2.87
N CYS A 348 -6.44 -9.89 -3.71
CA CYS A 348 -6.38 -9.63 -5.14
C CYS A 348 -6.38 -8.13 -5.45
N SER A 349 -7.36 -7.36 -4.99
CA SER A 349 -7.45 -5.91 -5.25
C SER A 349 -6.24 -5.14 -4.74
N LYS A 350 -5.61 -5.60 -3.64
CA LYS A 350 -4.39 -4.99 -3.09
C LYS A 350 -3.14 -5.23 -3.94
N PHE A 351 -3.02 -6.41 -4.56
CA PHE A 351 -1.78 -6.82 -5.23
C PHE A 351 -1.89 -6.90 -6.75
N MET A 352 -3.10 -7.00 -7.31
CA MET A 352 -3.33 -7.22 -8.73
C MET A 352 -4.64 -6.58 -9.19
N GLY A 353 -4.56 -5.74 -10.23
CA GLY A 353 -5.73 -5.18 -10.89
C GLY A 353 -6.62 -6.23 -11.55
N SER A 354 -7.91 -5.92 -11.70
CA SER A 354 -8.96 -6.85 -12.14
C SER A 354 -9.18 -6.95 -13.66
N THR A 355 -8.64 -6.01 -14.45
CA THR A 355 -8.93 -5.91 -15.88
C THR A 355 -7.79 -5.33 -16.70
N LYS A 356 -7.72 -5.72 -17.99
CA LYS A 356 -7.08 -4.92 -19.05
C LYS A 356 -7.92 -3.67 -19.27
N ARG A 357 -7.35 -2.52 -18.89
CA ARG A 357 -8.05 -1.23 -18.76
C ARG A 357 -8.73 -0.74 -20.04
N GLU A 358 -8.32 -1.22 -21.21
CA GLU A 358 -8.68 -0.62 -22.51
C GLU A 358 -9.76 -1.39 -23.28
N LYS A 359 -10.10 -2.62 -22.86
CA LYS A 359 -11.02 -3.47 -23.65
C LYS A 359 -12.46 -3.47 -23.13
N ASN A 360 -12.71 -3.08 -21.88
CA ASN A 360 -14.06 -3.12 -21.30
C ASN A 360 -14.23 -2.15 -20.12
N MET A 361 -14.64 -0.91 -20.41
CA MET A 361 -14.90 0.11 -19.38
C MET A 361 -16.02 -0.31 -18.41
N GLY A 362 -17.03 -1.06 -18.87
CA GLY A 362 -18.07 -1.58 -17.98
C GLY A 362 -17.52 -2.53 -16.90
N LYS A 363 -16.51 -3.34 -17.24
CA LYS A 363 -15.79 -4.20 -16.29
C LYS A 363 -14.93 -3.35 -15.34
N VAL A 364 -14.21 -2.34 -15.85
CA VAL A 364 -13.42 -1.41 -15.04
C VAL A 364 -14.28 -0.72 -14.00
N TRP A 365 -15.43 -0.16 -14.39
CA TRP A 365 -16.32 0.52 -13.46
C TRP A 365 -16.93 -0.41 -12.45
N PHE A 366 -17.41 -1.60 -12.86
CA PHE A 366 -17.92 -2.61 -11.93
C PHE A 366 -16.91 -2.93 -10.80
N PHE A 367 -15.65 -3.20 -11.14
CA PHE A 367 -14.63 -3.45 -10.13
C PHE A 367 -14.23 -2.19 -9.34
N SER A 368 -14.34 -1.01 -9.93
CA SER A 368 -14.07 0.25 -9.22
C SER A 368 -15.09 0.50 -8.11
N PHE A 369 -16.38 0.28 -8.36
CA PHE A 369 -17.41 0.36 -7.30
C PHE A 369 -17.22 -0.73 -6.24
N LEU A 370 -16.93 -1.95 -6.68
CA LEU A 370 -16.66 -3.07 -5.78
C LEU A 370 -15.43 -2.81 -4.87
N ASP A 371 -14.35 -2.28 -5.43
CA ASP A 371 -13.17 -1.87 -4.66
C ASP A 371 -13.51 -0.76 -3.65
N GLY A 372 -14.40 0.18 -4.03
CA GLY A 372 -14.88 1.23 -3.12
C GLY A 372 -15.57 0.66 -1.88
N VAL A 373 -16.47 -0.30 -2.07
CA VAL A 373 -17.13 -1.07 -1.00
C VAL A 373 -16.10 -1.74 -0.09
N PHE A 374 -15.15 -2.49 -0.67
CA PHE A 374 -14.15 -3.21 0.11
C PHE A 374 -13.17 -2.26 0.83
N ASN A 375 -12.87 -1.09 0.25
CA ASN A 375 -12.04 -0.07 0.86
C ASN A 375 -12.71 0.52 2.12
N LEU A 376 -14.00 0.85 2.07
CA LEU A 376 -14.76 1.31 3.23
C LEU A 376 -14.83 0.24 4.32
N ALA A 377 -15.14 -1.00 3.95
CA ALA A 377 -15.13 -2.12 4.89
C ALA A 377 -13.77 -2.31 5.58
N ASN A 378 -12.66 -2.19 4.83
CA ASN A 378 -11.29 -2.25 5.38
C ASN A 378 -10.94 -1.08 6.31
N MET A 379 -11.62 0.05 6.13
CA MET A 379 -11.50 1.22 6.98
C MET A 379 -12.40 1.14 8.22
N GLY A 380 -13.18 0.07 8.37
CA GLY A 380 -14.09 -0.15 9.50
C GLY A 380 -15.43 0.54 9.33
N TYR A 381 -15.85 0.85 8.10
CA TYR A 381 -17.20 1.32 7.80
C TYR A 381 -18.11 0.14 7.46
N SER A 382 -19.37 0.23 7.86
CA SER A 382 -20.46 -0.66 7.46
C SER A 382 -21.58 0.17 6.83
N TYR A 383 -22.35 -0.45 5.95
CA TYR A 383 -23.53 0.18 5.37
C TYR A 383 -24.74 -0.05 6.29
N ASP A 384 -25.40 1.04 6.68
CA ASP A 384 -26.62 1.08 7.48
C ASP A 384 -27.80 1.20 6.51
N CYS A 385 -28.65 0.17 6.45
CA CYS A 385 -29.73 0.05 5.48
C CYS A 385 -30.93 0.92 5.83
N GLU A 386 -31.20 1.13 7.12
CA GLU A 386 -32.25 2.06 7.56
C GLU A 386 -31.91 3.50 7.16
N LYS A 387 -30.66 3.91 7.38
CA LYS A 387 -30.19 5.27 7.05
C LYS A 387 -29.72 5.42 5.60
N ARG A 388 -29.65 4.31 4.85
CA ARG A 388 -29.09 4.22 3.48
C ARG A 388 -27.74 4.93 3.36
N ALA A 389 -26.86 4.71 4.33
CA ALA A 389 -25.60 5.45 4.45
C ALA A 389 -24.47 4.60 5.04
N TRP A 390 -23.24 4.94 4.67
CA TRP A 390 -22.05 4.34 5.28
C TRP A 390 -21.72 5.01 6.62
N ALA A 391 -21.63 4.21 7.66
CA ALA A 391 -21.28 4.66 9.00
C ALA A 391 -20.03 3.93 9.52
N LYS A 392 -19.24 4.60 10.36
CA LYS A 392 -18.07 3.99 10.98
C LYS A 392 -18.54 3.03 12.08
N ASN A 393 -18.20 1.75 11.97
CA ASN A 393 -18.58 0.75 12.94
C ASN A 393 -17.63 0.79 14.14
N ILE A 394 -18.07 1.43 15.23
CA ILE A 394 -17.27 1.59 16.46
C ILE A 394 -17.25 0.27 17.28
N ALA A 395 -18.27 -0.59 17.12
CA ALA A 395 -18.51 -1.73 17.99
C ALA A 395 -17.90 -3.06 17.49
N LYS A 396 -17.70 -3.24 16.17
CA LYS A 396 -17.27 -4.51 15.59
C LYS A 396 -16.14 -4.33 14.57
N SER A 397 -14.91 -4.66 14.98
CA SER A 397 -13.71 -4.49 14.14
C SER A 397 -13.61 -5.43 12.93
N ASN A 398 -14.64 -6.24 12.64
CA ASN A 398 -14.61 -7.28 11.60
C ASN A 398 -16.00 -7.76 11.13
N SER A 399 -17.11 -7.13 11.53
CA SER A 399 -18.43 -7.62 11.13
C SER A 399 -18.96 -6.90 9.89
N LEU A 400 -19.35 -7.74 8.92
CA LEU A 400 -20.43 -7.62 7.95
C LEU A 400 -20.60 -6.26 7.24
N PHE A 401 -20.38 -6.34 5.94
CA PHE A 401 -20.67 -5.33 4.91
C PHE A 401 -22.09 -4.75 5.00
N LEU A 402 -23.04 -5.50 5.55
CA LEU A 402 -24.44 -5.16 5.74
C LEU A 402 -24.91 -5.72 7.09
N GLU A 403 -25.75 -5.00 7.83
CA GLU A 403 -26.52 -5.61 8.91
C GLU A 403 -27.54 -6.57 8.26
N LYS A 404 -27.11 -7.83 8.14
CA LYS A 404 -27.62 -8.83 7.19
C LYS A 404 -29.12 -9.11 7.26
N ASP A 405 -29.75 -8.82 8.40
CA ASP A 405 -31.12 -9.20 8.67
C ASP A 405 -32.12 -8.08 8.27
N GLU A 406 -31.62 -6.88 7.93
CA GLU A 406 -32.46 -5.69 7.65
C GLU A 406 -32.33 -5.17 6.21
N CYS A 407 -31.33 -5.62 5.45
CA CYS A 407 -31.04 -5.09 4.12
C CYS A 407 -31.70 -5.89 2.99
N GLY A 408 -32.50 -5.21 2.18
CA GLY A 408 -33.04 -5.71 0.93
C GLY A 408 -32.03 -5.67 -0.24
N PRO A 409 -32.41 -6.24 -1.41
CA PRO A 409 -31.58 -6.19 -2.61
C PRO A 409 -31.20 -4.78 -3.08
N GLU A 410 -32.11 -3.81 -2.95
CA GLU A 410 -31.89 -2.43 -3.36
C GLU A 410 -30.86 -1.71 -2.48
N ASP A 411 -30.84 -2.03 -1.19
CA ASP A 411 -29.85 -1.47 -0.25
C ASP A 411 -28.43 -1.85 -0.64
N VAL A 412 -28.25 -3.02 -1.26
CA VAL A 412 -26.93 -3.43 -1.79
C VAL A 412 -26.54 -2.58 -3.00
N ASN A 413 -27.47 -2.24 -3.89
CA ASN A 413 -27.18 -1.35 -5.02
C ASN A 413 -26.81 0.06 -4.54
N ASP A 414 -27.56 0.57 -3.55
CA ASP A 414 -27.27 1.87 -2.95
C ASP A 414 -25.93 1.88 -2.19
N ALA A 415 -25.59 0.78 -1.52
CA ALA A 415 -24.31 0.65 -0.83
C ALA A 415 -23.13 0.81 -1.80
N PHE A 416 -23.25 0.26 -3.01
CA PHE A 416 -22.23 0.40 -4.05
C PHE A 416 -22.13 1.84 -4.57
N ASP A 417 -23.25 2.49 -4.87
CA ASP A 417 -23.26 3.86 -5.37
C ASP A 417 -22.79 4.87 -4.30
N SER A 418 -23.30 4.76 -3.08
CA SER A 418 -22.94 5.63 -1.96
C SER A 418 -21.50 5.42 -1.45
N ALA A 419 -20.86 4.29 -1.76
CA ALA A 419 -19.48 4.03 -1.35
C ALA A 419 -18.51 5.06 -1.95
N VAL A 420 -18.67 5.42 -3.24
CA VAL A 420 -17.78 6.38 -3.90
C VAL A 420 -17.98 7.78 -3.34
N THR A 421 -19.23 8.13 -3.02
CA THR A 421 -19.60 9.39 -2.36
C THR A 421 -18.97 9.50 -0.97
N THR A 422 -19.07 8.43 -0.18
CA THR A 422 -18.50 8.38 1.18
C THR A 422 -16.98 8.52 1.15
N LEU A 423 -16.29 7.77 0.27
CA LEU A 423 -14.84 7.92 0.08
C LEU A 423 -14.47 9.36 -0.33
N GLY A 424 -15.30 9.99 -1.17
CA GLY A 424 -15.12 11.38 -1.55
C GLY A 424 -15.29 12.38 -0.41
N ILE A 425 -16.29 12.18 0.45
CA ILE A 425 -16.47 12.99 1.66
C ILE A 425 -15.24 12.87 2.57
N LEU A 426 -14.78 11.65 2.84
CA LEU A 426 -13.60 11.41 3.67
C LEU A 426 -12.34 12.06 3.07
N TYR A 427 -12.17 11.98 1.75
CA TYR A 427 -11.06 12.63 1.05
C TYR A 427 -11.11 14.16 1.17
N ARG A 428 -12.29 14.78 0.97
CA ARG A 428 -12.48 16.23 1.11
C ARG A 428 -12.22 16.69 2.55
N ASN A 429 -12.65 15.91 3.53
CA ASN A 429 -12.43 16.17 4.96
C ASN A 429 -10.99 15.89 5.41
N LYS A 430 -10.08 15.54 4.49
CA LYS A 430 -8.67 15.22 4.77
C LYS A 430 -8.52 14.08 5.80
N ASP A 431 -9.47 13.14 5.83
CA ASP A 431 -9.31 11.89 6.57
C ASP A 431 -8.60 10.85 5.68
N HIS A 432 -8.23 9.71 6.28
CA HIS A 432 -7.76 8.53 5.55
C HIS A 432 -8.88 8.09 4.62
N SER A 433 -8.58 8.02 3.33
CA SER A 433 -9.55 7.65 2.31
C SER A 433 -8.84 7.11 1.08
N TYR A 434 -9.56 7.03 -0.02
CA TYR A 434 -9.07 6.70 -1.34
C TYR A 434 -9.54 7.76 -2.33
N LYS A 435 -8.69 8.03 -3.32
CA LYS A 435 -9.04 8.84 -4.50
C LYS A 435 -8.92 7.97 -5.72
N TYR A 436 -9.91 7.98 -6.60
CA TYR A 436 -9.81 7.30 -7.87
C TYR A 436 -8.96 8.13 -8.83
N LYS A 437 -7.91 7.52 -9.39
CA LYS A 437 -7.12 8.13 -10.46
C LYS A 437 -7.34 7.36 -11.74
N THR A 438 -7.83 8.02 -12.79
CA THR A 438 -7.90 7.50 -14.16
C THR A 438 -6.55 7.64 -14.85
N TYR A 439 -5.96 8.83 -14.75
CA TYR A 439 -4.72 9.22 -15.42
C TYR A 439 -3.96 10.22 -14.56
N ASP A 440 -2.63 10.18 -14.57
CA ASP A 440 -1.79 11.08 -13.77
C ASP A 440 -1.31 12.29 -14.59
N PHE A 441 -2.16 13.30 -14.70
CA PHE A 441 -1.93 14.51 -15.49
C PHE A 441 -1.43 15.72 -14.68
N GLY A 442 -1.08 16.76 -15.42
CA GLY A 442 -0.69 18.06 -14.91
C GLY A 442 0.83 18.20 -14.70
N PRO A 443 1.31 19.36 -14.22
CA PRO A 443 2.73 19.65 -14.09
C PRO A 443 3.47 18.63 -13.21
N GLY A 444 4.41 17.88 -13.78
CA GLY A 444 5.12 16.81 -13.08
C GLY A 444 4.31 15.54 -12.86
N GLY A 445 3.14 15.38 -13.49
CA GLY A 445 2.43 14.10 -13.55
C GLY A 445 3.22 13.07 -14.36
N THR A 446 2.98 11.79 -14.09
CA THR A 446 3.68 10.69 -14.77
C THR A 446 3.12 10.37 -16.14
N HIS A 447 1.95 10.93 -16.48
CA HIS A 447 1.21 10.63 -17.71
C HIS A 447 0.84 9.14 -17.85
N GLN A 448 0.84 8.41 -16.74
CA GLN A 448 0.43 7.01 -16.70
C GLN A 448 -1.08 6.90 -16.50
N ARG A 449 -1.68 5.95 -17.20
CA ARG A 449 -3.05 5.49 -16.92
C ARG A 449 -3.00 4.71 -15.60
N ILE A 450 -4.00 4.85 -14.73
CA ILE A 450 -4.07 4.16 -13.43
C ILE A 450 -5.38 3.38 -13.31
N TYR A 451 -6.53 4.03 -13.57
CA TYR A 451 -7.88 3.49 -13.42
C TYR A 451 -8.07 2.66 -12.14
N SER A 452 -7.72 3.24 -11.00
CA SER A 452 -7.80 2.56 -9.72
C SER A 452 -7.88 3.53 -8.54
N TRP A 453 -8.34 3.02 -7.40
CA TRP A 453 -8.34 3.73 -6.13
C TRP A 453 -6.93 3.79 -5.56
N VAL A 454 -6.36 4.99 -5.46
CA VAL A 454 -5.10 5.24 -4.77
C VAL A 454 -5.38 5.65 -3.33
N PHE A 455 -4.62 5.07 -2.40
CA PHE A 455 -4.78 5.37 -0.98
C PHE A 455 -4.35 6.80 -0.65
N ASN A 456 -5.17 7.52 0.09
CA ASN A 456 -4.87 8.85 0.62
C ASN A 456 -4.77 8.79 2.16
N ARG A 457 -3.69 9.33 2.69
CA ARG A 457 -3.37 9.28 4.13
C ARG A 457 -4.06 10.34 4.97
N GLY A 458 -4.79 11.27 4.36
CA GLY A 458 -5.35 12.44 5.03
C GLY A 458 -4.28 13.38 5.59
N LYS A 459 -3.06 13.33 5.04
CA LYS A 459 -1.94 14.19 5.46
C LYS A 459 -1.65 15.22 4.38
N LYS A 460 -1.29 16.43 4.79
CA LYS A 460 -0.94 17.51 3.88
C LYS A 460 0.42 18.09 4.22
N ILE A 461 1.22 18.33 3.19
CA ILE A 461 2.41 19.14 3.28
C ILE A 461 2.02 20.58 3.59
N LEU A 462 2.53 21.13 4.70
CA LEU A 462 2.26 22.51 5.12
C LEU A 462 3.43 23.41 4.71
N CYS A 463 3.18 24.25 3.72
CA CYS A 463 4.15 25.18 3.15
C CYS A 463 4.34 26.41 4.05
N VAL A 464 5.53 26.99 4.04
CA VAL A 464 5.84 28.26 4.71
C VAL A 464 5.07 29.43 4.08
N ASN A 465 4.84 29.37 2.76
CA ASN A 465 4.10 30.38 2.02
C ASN A 465 2.80 29.77 1.47
N ASP A 466 1.67 30.39 1.81
CA ASP A 466 0.34 29.97 1.38
C ASP A 466 0.12 30.10 -0.12
N LYS A 467 0.86 30.99 -0.80
CA LYS A 467 0.82 31.10 -2.27
C LYS A 467 1.42 29.87 -2.98
N GLU A 468 2.16 29.02 -2.26
CA GLU A 468 2.66 27.74 -2.78
C GLU A 468 1.60 26.61 -2.65
N LYS A 469 0.42 26.86 -2.04
CA LYS A 469 -0.61 25.85 -1.71
C LYS A 469 -1.46 25.37 -2.90
N LEU A 470 -1.38 25.99 -4.07
CA LEU A 470 -2.19 25.58 -5.22
C LEU A 470 -1.63 24.30 -5.84
N SER A 471 -2.06 23.15 -5.32
CA SER A 471 -2.05 21.92 -6.10
C SER A 471 -3.40 21.81 -6.83
N PHE A 472 -3.32 21.76 -8.15
CA PHE A 472 -4.44 21.41 -9.04
C PHE A 472 -5.13 20.08 -8.64
N GLU A 473 -4.51 19.28 -7.77
CA GLU A 473 -5.06 18.02 -7.27
C GLU A 473 -6.09 18.19 -6.16
N ASP A 474 -6.04 19.28 -5.38
CA ASP A 474 -7.00 19.55 -4.29
C ASP A 474 -8.39 19.95 -4.83
N THR A 475 -8.50 20.37 -6.09
CA THR A 475 -9.77 20.74 -6.75
C THR A 475 -10.41 19.61 -7.54
N GLN A 476 -9.72 18.48 -7.73
CA GLN A 476 -10.26 17.35 -8.48
C GLN A 476 -11.21 16.53 -7.62
N SER A 477 -12.32 16.11 -8.23
CA SER A 477 -13.22 15.13 -7.61
C SER A 477 -12.47 13.85 -7.24
N SER A 478 -12.91 13.20 -6.17
CA SER A 478 -12.37 11.92 -5.71
C SER A 478 -12.74 10.76 -6.65
N PHE A 479 -13.77 10.92 -7.47
CA PHE A 479 -14.27 9.95 -8.44
C PHE A 479 -14.86 10.69 -9.65
N PRO A 480 -14.83 10.14 -10.89
CA PRO A 480 -15.44 10.79 -12.04
C PRO A 480 -16.94 11.07 -11.84
N ASN A 481 -17.38 12.29 -12.11
CA ASN A 481 -18.76 12.73 -11.83
C ASN A 481 -19.79 12.17 -12.83
N ASP A 482 -19.32 11.71 -14.00
CA ASP A 482 -20.08 11.15 -15.10
C ASP A 482 -20.27 9.63 -15.01
N VAL A 483 -19.70 8.99 -13.99
CA VAL A 483 -19.77 7.54 -13.79
C VAL A 483 -20.67 7.23 -12.60
N ARG A 484 -21.68 6.38 -12.82
CA ARG A 484 -22.63 5.92 -11.79
C ARG A 484 -22.69 4.41 -11.72
N TRP A 485 -23.08 3.88 -10.55
CA TRP A 485 -23.35 2.47 -10.42
C TRP A 485 -24.51 2.09 -11.34
N THR A 486 -24.39 0.93 -12.01
CA THR A 486 -25.51 0.34 -12.76
C THR A 486 -26.08 -0.78 -11.91
N PRO A 487 -27.32 -0.66 -11.41
CA PRO A 487 -27.95 -1.70 -10.60
C PRO A 487 -27.90 -3.09 -11.24
N LEU A 488 -27.73 -4.12 -10.40
CA LEU A 488 -27.57 -5.51 -10.80
C LEU A 488 -28.75 -6.39 -10.45
#